data_AF-A0A972FPS9-F1
#
_entry.id   AF-A0A972FPS9-F1
#
_cell.length_a   1.000
_cell.length_b   1.000
_cell.length_c   1.000
_cell.angle_alpha   90.00
_cell.angle_beta   90.00
_cell.angle_gamma   90.00
#
_symmetry.space_group_name_H-M   'P 1'
#
loop_
_entity.id
_entity.type
_entity.pdbx_description
1 polymer ?
#
loop_
_entity_poly.entity_id
_entity_poly.type
_entity_poly.pdbx_seq_one_letter_code
_entity_poly.pdbx_strand_id
1 'polypeptide(L)' 'MTLEQLKKKIRYGDYSTLGLMLGINPDAAKMRFMRNDDKAIIAMTLIIESRERLIADFSSKK' A
#
# COMPACT_ATOMS: atom_id res chain seq x y z
N MET A 1 5.29 4.28 9.45
CA MET A 1 6.01 3.00 9.28
C MET A 1 7.35 3.25 8.60
N THR A 2 8.38 2.45 8.88
CA THR A 2 9.62 2.46 8.07
C THR A 2 9.42 1.70 6.76
N LEU A 3 10.27 1.94 5.75
CA LEU A 3 10.18 1.23 4.47
C LEU A 3 10.27 -0.30 4.62
N GLU A 4 11.14 -0.77 5.52
CA GLU A 4 11.28 -2.20 5.81
C GLU A 4 10.04 -2.80 6.48
N GLN A 5 9.34 -2.03 7.31
CA GLN A 5 8.04 -2.43 7.86
C GLN A 5 6.96 -2.50 6.78
N LEU A 6 6.93 -1.53 5.85
CA LEU A 6 5.99 -1.53 4.72
C LEU A 6 6.19 -2.79 3.87
N LYS A 7 7.42 -3.10 3.47
CA LYS A 7 7.74 -4.28 2.65
C LYS A 7 7.24 -5.59 3.26
N LYS A 8 7.28 -5.73 4.60
CA LYS A 8 6.77 -6.91 5.32
C LYS A 8 5.24 -6.98 5.37
N LYS A 9 4.56 -5.83 5.32
CA LYS A 9 3.09 -5.74 5.44
C LYS A 9 2.35 -5.73 4.11
N ILE A 10 3.03 -5.36 3.02
CA ILE A 10 2.45 -5.29 1.67
C ILE A 10 1.81 -6.62 1.28
N ARG A 11 0.63 -6.54 0.65
CA ARG A 11 -0.03 -7.63 -0.05
C ARG A 11 -0.10 -7.32 -1.54
N TYR A 12 -0.22 -8.35 -2.37
CA TYR A 12 -0.24 -8.19 -3.83
C TYR A 12 -1.31 -7.18 -4.30
N GLY A 13 -2.51 -7.22 -3.71
CA GLY A 13 -3.58 -6.28 -4.03
C GLY A 13 -3.30 -4.82 -3.70
N ASP A 14 -2.35 -4.53 -2.80
CA ASP A 14 -1.99 -3.14 -2.45
C ASP A 14 -1.34 -2.43 -3.66
N TYR A 15 -0.62 -3.15 -4.52
CA TYR A 15 -0.04 -2.57 -5.75
C TYR A 15 -1.09 -2.17 -6.77
N SER A 16 -2.22 -2.87 -6.84
CA SER A 16 -3.35 -2.48 -7.69
C SER A 16 -3.92 -1.13 -7.23
N THR A 17 -4.16 -0.98 -5.93
CA THR A 17 -4.62 0.27 -5.34
C THR A 17 -3.60 1.39 -5.49
N LEU A 18 -2.30 1.08 -5.33
CA LEU A 18 -1.23 2.04 -5.54
C LEU A 18 -1.20 2.55 -6.99
N GLY A 19 -1.41 1.67 -7.97
CA GLY A 19 -1.54 2.05 -9.38
C GLY A 19 -2.67 3.07 -9.59
N LEU A 20 -3.85 2.79 -9.05
CA LEU A 20 -5.00 3.71 -9.11
C LEU A 20 -4.68 5.07 -8.47
N MET A 21 -4.09 5.08 -7.27
CA MET A 21 -3.74 6.33 -6.58
C MET A 21 -2.70 7.17 -7.33
N LEU A 22 -1.75 6.51 -8.01
CA LEU A 22 -0.69 7.17 -8.75
C LEU A 22 -1.05 7.45 -10.22
N GLY A 23 -2.23 7.02 -10.69
CA GLY A 23 -2.66 7.17 -12.08
C GLY A 23 -1.82 6.37 -13.08
N ILE A 24 -1.26 5.23 -12.66
CA ILE A 24 -0.39 4.37 -13.49
C ILE A 24 -0.76 2.90 -13.31
N ASN A 25 -0.23 2.01 -14.16
CA ASN A 25 -0.49 0.58 -14.00
C ASN A 25 0.20 0.01 -12.73
N PRO A 26 -0.30 -1.12 -12.19
CA PRO A 26 0.21 -1.69 -10.93
C PRO A 26 1.70 -2.05 -10.96
N ASP A 27 2.22 -2.53 -12.09
CA ASP A 27 3.63 -2.89 -12.22
C ASP A 27 4.54 -1.67 -12.16
N ALA A 28 4.15 -0.58 -12.84
CA ALA A 28 4.85 0.70 -12.78
C ALA A 28 4.82 1.29 -11.36
N ALA A 29 3.68 1.17 -10.67
CA ALA A 29 3.54 1.59 -9.27
C ALA A 29 4.45 0.79 -8.32
N LYS A 30 4.48 -0.54 -8.48
CA LYS A 30 5.41 -1.42 -7.75
C LYS A 30 6.86 -1.00 -7.99
N MET A 31 7.24 -0.75 -9.24
CA MET A 31 8.60 -0.31 -9.57
C MET A 31 8.97 1.03 -8.94
N ARG A 32 8.06 2.00 -8.90
CA ARG A 32 8.28 3.28 -8.20
C ARG A 32 8.48 3.09 -6.70
N PHE A 33 7.61 2.29 -6.07
CA PHE A 33 7.75 1.97 -4.65
C PHE A 33 9.11 1.31 -4.34
N MET A 34 9.53 0.33 -5.14
CA MET A 34 10.81 -0.37 -4.96
C MET A 34 12.03 0.54 -5.19
N ARG A 35 11.88 1.64 -5.92
CA ARG A 35 12.92 2.68 -6.14
C ARG A 35 12.89 3.78 -5.07
N ASN A 36 12.11 3.60 -4.01
CA ASN A 36 11.95 4.57 -2.93
C ASN A 36 11.40 5.92 -3.39
N ASP A 37 10.52 5.92 -4.40
CA ASP A 37 9.79 7.14 -4.78
C ASP A 37 8.91 7.60 -3.61
N ASP A 38 9.12 8.84 -3.15
CA ASP A 38 8.47 9.38 -1.95
C ASP A 38 6.94 9.34 -2.04
N LYS A 39 6.38 9.68 -3.21
CA LYS A 39 4.93 9.65 -3.42
C LYS A 39 4.40 8.23 -3.34
N ALA A 40 5.11 7.26 -3.92
CA ALA A 40 4.75 5.85 -3.83
C ALA A 40 4.85 5.32 -2.40
N ILE A 41 5.86 5.72 -1.61
CA ILE A 41 5.99 5.35 -0.20
C ILE A 41 4.83 5.90 0.63
N ILE A 42 4.50 7.19 0.45
CA ILE A 42 3.40 7.84 1.18
C ILE A 42 2.07 7.15 0.84
N ALA A 43 1.79 6.94 -0.45
CA ALA A 43 0.56 6.29 -0.88
C ALA A 43 0.48 4.83 -0.38
N MET A 44 1.57 4.06 -0.46
CA MET A 44 1.60 2.68 0.04
C MET A 44 1.37 2.60 1.55
N THR A 45 1.92 3.56 2.31
CA THR A 45 1.67 3.67 3.75
C THR A 45 0.18 3.84 4.04
N LEU A 46 -0.47 4.78 3.36
CA LEU A 46 -1.91 5.04 3.51
C LEU A 46 -2.74 3.79 3.18
N ILE A 47 -2.40 3.08 2.10
CA ILE A 47 -3.10 1.87 1.66
C ILE A 47 -3.05 0.79 2.76
N ILE A 48 -1.86 0.52 3.29
CA ILE A 48 -1.68 -0.53 4.30
C ILE A 48 -2.42 -0.17 5.59
N GLU A 49 -2.31 1.06 6.06
CA GLU A 49 -3.01 1.52 7.27
C GLU A 49 -4.52 1.44 7.11
N SER A 50 -5.04 1.84 5.94
CA SER A 50 -6.46 1.78 5.63
C SER A 50 -6.96 0.34 5.56
N ARG A 51 -6.18 -0.56 4.93
CA ARG A 51 -6.50 -1.99 4.84
C ARG A 51 -6.53 -2.65 6.22
N GLU A 52 -5.52 -2.40 7.05
CA GLU A 52 -5.45 -2.96 8.41
C GLU A 52 -6.64 -2.48 9.25
N ARG A 53 -6.96 -1.18 9.20
CA ARG A 53 -8.13 -0.62 9.87
C ARG A 53 -9.43 -1.26 9.40
N LEU A 54 -9.65 -1.34 8.10
CA LEU A 54 -10.87 -1.89 7.53
C LEU A 54 -11.09 -3.37 7.90
N ILE A 55 -10.02 -4.18 7.94
CA ILE A 55 -10.09 -5.58 8.39
C ILE A 55 -10.39 -5.67 9.89
N ALA A 56 -9.76 -4.83 10.71
CA ALA A 56 -9.99 -4.80 12.15
C ALA A 56 -11.44 -4.38 12.47
N ASP A 57 -11.94 -3.35 11.80
CA ASP A 57 -13.31 -2.86 11.93
C ASP A 57 -14.35 -3.91 11.49
N PHE A 58 -14.04 -4.70 10.47
CA PHE A 58 -14.91 -5.80 10.05
C PHE A 58 -14.90 -6.94 11.07
N SER A 59 -13.72 -7.27 11.61
CA SER A 59 -13.56 -8.35 12.59
C SER A 59 -14.20 -8.03 13.94
N SER A 60 -14.20 -6.77 14.36
CA SER A 60 -14.78 -6.32 15.64
C SER A 60 -16.31 -6.20 15.62
N LYS A 61 -16.91 -6.15 14.42
CA LYS A 61 -18.37 -6.14 14.23
C LYS A 61 -18.99 -7.54 14.17
N LYS A 62 -18.17 -8.60 14.26
CA LYS A 62 -18.58 -10.00 14.27
C LYS A 62 -18.66 -10.50 15.71
#